data_AF-A0A961JZ27-F1
#
_entry.id   AF-A0A961JZ27-F1
#
_cell.length_a   1.000
_cell.length_b   1.000
_cell.length_c   1.000
_cell.angle_alpha   90.00
_cell.angle_beta   90.00
_cell.angle_gamma   90.00
#
_symmetry.space_group_name_H-M   'P 1'
#
loop_
_entity.id
_entity.type
_entity.pdbx_description
1 polymer ?
#
loop_
_entity_poly.entity_id
_entity_poly.type
_entity_poly.pdbx_seq_one_letter_code
_entity_poly.pdbx_strand_id
1 'polypeptide(L)'
;MRITFEDNGDACTLHQTSNSSTTAFSIPVSKPALQSAFRELLTDPEKREVMVGAVMVDRYREGLRVHAGSGRFELPFVNLFPLVLEASA
;
A
#
# COMPACT_ATOMS: atom_id res chain seq x y z
N MET A 1 -11.30 -11.21 -2.89
CA MET A 1 -10.90 -9.96 -2.20
C MET A 1 -10.14 -9.12 -3.20
N ARG A 2 -10.62 -7.92 -3.50
CA ARG A 2 -9.98 -7.00 -4.45
C ARG A 2 -9.51 -5.77 -3.68
N ILE A 3 -8.28 -5.33 -3.95
CA ILE A 3 -7.75 -4.10 -3.39
C ILE A 3 -7.62 -3.09 -4.53
N THR A 4 -8.15 -1.88 -4.36
CA THR A 4 -8.01 -0.78 -5.33
C THR A 4 -7.39 0.43 -4.67
N PHE A 5 -6.69 1.22 -5.47
CA PHE A 5 -5.93 2.37 -4.99
C PHE A 5 -6.47 3.67 -5.57
N GLU A 6 -7.18 4.43 -4.74
CA GLU A 6 -7.70 5.74 -5.08
C GLU A 6 -6.66 6.82 -4.80
N ASP A 7 -6.44 7.69 -5.78
CA ASP A 7 -5.58 8.85 -5.66
C ASP A 7 -6.40 10.07 -5.24
N ASN A 8 -6.02 10.70 -4.14
CA ASN A 8 -6.63 11.92 -3.62
C ASN A 8 -5.63 13.09 -3.63
N GLY A 9 -4.60 13.03 -4.48
CA GLY A 9 -3.56 14.05 -4.63
C GLY A 9 -2.47 13.90 -3.57
N ASP A 10 -2.57 14.67 -2.49
CA ASP A 10 -1.60 14.64 -1.38
C ASP A 10 -1.83 13.47 -0.41
N ALA A 11 -2.99 12.84 -0.49
CA ALA A 11 -3.35 11.64 0.24
C ALA A 11 -3.84 10.57 -0.73
N CYS A 12 -3.94 9.34 -0.25
CA CYS A 12 -4.45 8.23 -1.04
C CYS A 12 -5.28 7.29 -0.18
N THR A 13 -6.19 6.55 -0.80
CA THR A 13 -7.08 5.63 -0.08
C THR A 13 -6.96 4.22 -0.66
N LEU A 14 -6.69 3.25 0.20
CA LEU A 14 -6.77 1.83 -0.14
C LEU A 14 -8.15 1.31 0.16
N HIS A 15 -8.83 0.78 -0.86
CA HIS A 15 -10.12 0.14 -0.70
C HIS A 15 -9.96 -1.37 -0.77
N GLN A 16 -10.47 -2.07 0.22
CA GLN A 16 -10.54 -3.54 0.25
C GLN A 16 -12.00 -3.96 0.10
N THR A 17 -12.33 -4.56 -1.03
CA THR A 17 -13.67 -5.11 -1.30
C THR A 17 -13.66 -6.63 -1.18
N SER A 18 -14.46 -7.11 -0.24
CA SER A 18 -14.84 -8.51 -0.07
C SER A 18 -16.27 -8.71 -0.58
N ASN A 19 -16.75 -9.96 -0.70
CA ASN A 19 -18.07 -10.28 -1.28
C ASN A 19 -19.25 -9.59 -0.58
N SER A 20 -19.06 -9.13 0.66
CA SER A 20 -20.10 -8.56 1.53
C SER A 20 -19.74 -7.21 2.16
N SER A 21 -18.51 -6.70 2.00
CA SER A 21 -18.07 -5.45 2.65
C SER A 21 -16.98 -4.74 1.84
N THR A 22 -16.97 -3.40 1.89
CA THR A 22 -15.85 -2.58 1.43
C THR A 22 -15.28 -1.79 2.60
N THR A 23 -13.98 -1.93 2.84
CA THR A 23 -13.23 -1.16 3.84
C THR A 23 -12.37 -0.14 3.13
N ALA A 24 -12.42 1.12 3.57
CA ALA A 24 -11.55 2.18 3.07
C ALA A 24 -10.49 2.53 4.13
N PHE A 25 -9.24 2.66 3.72
CA PHE A 25 -8.12 3.02 4.58
C PHE A 25 -7.38 4.21 3.98
N SER A 26 -7.54 5.38 4.60
CA SER A 26 -6.94 6.63 4.14
C SER A 26 -5.50 6.75 4.66
N ILE A 27 -4.60 7.10 3.76
CA ILE A 27 -3.17 7.18 3.99
C ILE A 27 -2.72 8.61 3.67
N PRO A 28 -2.08 9.33 4.62
CA PRO A 28 -1.69 10.73 4.46
C PRO A 28 -0.39 10.89 3.66
N VAL A 29 -0.25 10.15 2.55
CA VAL A 29 0.81 10.34 1.55
C VAL A 29 0.21 10.20 0.17
N SER A 30 0.88 10.77 -0.82
CA SER A 30 0.45 10.66 -2.22
C SER A 30 0.59 9.21 -2.72
N LYS A 31 -0.30 8.81 -3.63
CA LYS A 31 -0.24 7.51 -4.32
C LYS A 31 1.14 7.19 -4.91
N PRO A 32 1.82 8.10 -5.66
CA PRO A 32 3.14 7.80 -6.22
C PRO A 32 4.24 7.61 -5.16
N ALA A 33 4.17 8.33 -4.04
CA ALA A 33 5.14 8.16 -2.95
C ALA A 33 4.99 6.77 -2.29
N LEU A 34 3.74 6.33 -2.05
CA LEU A 34 3.49 5.01 -1.50
C LEU A 34 3.87 3.88 -2.47
N GLN A 35 3.57 4.04 -3.76
CA GLN A 35 3.98 3.07 -4.79
C GLN A 35 5.51 2.97 -4.91
N SER A 36 6.22 4.08 -4.77
CA SER A 36 7.69 4.09 -4.76
C SER A 36 8.25 3.30 -3.58
N ALA A 37 7.66 3.44 -2.38
CA ALA A 37 8.04 2.64 -1.22
C ALA A 37 7.77 1.15 -1.41
N PHE A 38 6.64 0.79 -2.04
CA PHE A 38 6.37 -0.60 -2.40
C PHE A 38 7.41 -1.14 -3.38
N ARG A 39 7.78 -0.37 -4.40
CA ARG A 39 8.82 -0.77 -5.36
C ARG A 39 10.15 -1.01 -4.66
N GLU A 40 10.56 -0.11 -3.77
CA GLU A 40 11.80 -0.23 -3.03
C GLU A 40 11.83 -1.52 -2.18
N LEU A 41 10.73 -1.78 -1.45
CA LEU A 41 10.50 -3.04 -0.72
C LEU A 41 10.17 -4.24 -1.61
N LEU A 42 10.23 -4.13 -2.93
CA LEU A 42 10.14 -5.30 -3.81
C LEU A 42 11.47 -5.56 -4.50
N THR A 43 12.24 -4.51 -4.79
CA THR A 43 13.53 -4.59 -5.45
C THR A 43 14.68 -4.92 -4.51
N ASP A 44 14.58 -4.56 -3.21
CA ASP A 44 15.63 -4.83 -2.22
C ASP A 44 15.15 -5.83 -1.14
N PRO A 45 15.51 -7.13 -1.25
CA PRO A 45 15.08 -8.16 -0.31
C PRO A 45 15.66 -8.02 1.10
N GLU A 46 16.77 -7.30 1.28
CA GLU A 46 17.36 -7.07 2.60
C GLU A 46 16.64 -5.95 3.36
N LYS A 47 15.99 -5.04 2.63
CA LYS A 47 15.19 -3.96 3.20
C LYS A 47 13.87 -4.48 3.78
N ARG A 48 13.70 -4.30 5.09
CA ARG A 48 12.53 -4.78 5.85
C ARG A 48 11.40 -3.76 5.94
N GLU A 49 11.74 -2.48 5.97
CA GLU A 49 10.77 -1.39 6.09
C GLU A 49 11.22 -0.12 5.35
N VAL A 50 10.25 0.70 4.99
CA VAL A 50 10.41 2.02 4.38
C VAL A 50 9.48 2.99 5.09
N MET A 51 10.00 4.16 5.44
CA MET A 51 9.18 5.27 5.93
C MET A 51 8.95 6.29 4.82
N VAL A 52 7.69 6.70 4.63
CA VAL A 52 7.27 7.78 3.74
C VAL A 52 6.47 8.78 4.56
N GLY A 53 7.10 9.91 4.93
CA GLY A 53 6.48 10.87 5.84
C GLY A 53 6.13 10.22 7.18
N ALA A 54 4.85 10.24 7.54
CA ALA A 54 4.31 9.62 8.77
C ALA A 54 3.82 8.16 8.57
N VAL A 55 4.03 7.58 7.39
CA VAL A 55 3.55 6.25 7.02
C VAL A 55 4.73 5.28 6.98
N MET A 56 4.59 4.16 7.68
CA MET A 56 5.59 3.08 7.66
C MET A 56 5.06 1.93 6.82
N VAL A 57 5.89 1.42 5.93
CA VAL A 57 5.60 0.21 5.15
C VAL A 57 6.61 -0.84 5.54
N ASP A 58 6.16 -2.02 5.98
CA ASP A 58 7.02 -3.15 6.31
C ASP A 58 6.66 -4.39 5.52
N ARG A 59 7.65 -5.27 5.34
CA ARG A 59 7.44 -6.61 4.82
C ARG A 59 6.91 -7.52 5.93
N TYR A 60 5.95 -8.36 5.57
CA TYR A 60 5.54 -9.49 6.39
C TYR A 60 5.50 -10.77 5.55
N ARG A 61 5.17 -11.90 6.18
CA ARG A 61 5.25 -13.23 5.56
C ARG A 61 4.48 -13.34 4.24
N GLU A 62 3.32 -12.69 4.12
CA GLU A 62 2.41 -12.87 2.98
C GLU A 62 2.29 -11.63 2.08
N GLY A 63 3.07 -10.57 2.34
CA GLY A 63 2.99 -9.33 1.58
C GLY A 63 3.67 -8.14 2.22
N LEU A 64 3.07 -6.95 2.04
CA LEU A 64 3.46 -5.71 2.70
C LEU A 64 2.36 -5.25 3.66
N ARG A 65 2.72 -4.49 4.69
CA ARG A 65 1.78 -3.81 5.57
C ARG A 65 2.03 -2.32 5.52
N VAL A 66 0.96 -1.55 5.51
CA VAL A 66 1.00 -0.09 5.54
C VAL A 66 0.45 0.37 6.88
N HIS A 67 1.27 1.07 7.63
CA HIS A 67 0.95 1.64 8.93
C HIS A 67 0.75 3.15 8.76
N ALA A 68 -0.47 3.63 9.05
CA ALA A 68 -0.81 5.05 8.99
C ALA A 68 -1.68 5.43 10.20
N GLY A 69 -1.24 6.45 10.95
CA GLY A 69 -1.90 6.85 12.19
C GLY A 69 -1.94 5.71 13.21
N SER A 70 -3.13 5.38 13.71
CA SER A 70 -3.36 4.28 14.65
C SER A 70 -3.72 2.94 13.98
N GLY A 71 -3.76 2.89 12.65
CA GLY A 71 -4.22 1.73 11.89
C GLY A 71 -3.13 1.07 11.06
N ARG A 72 -3.43 -0.13 10.58
CA ARG A 72 -2.62 -0.82 9.59
C ARG A 72 -3.50 -1.45 8.51
N PHE A 73 -2.97 -1.55 7.31
CA PHE A 73 -3.60 -2.19 6.16
C PHE A 73 -2.67 -3.26 5.60
N GLU A 74 -3.17 -4.47 5.44
CA GLU A 74 -2.41 -5.62 4.96
C GLU A 74 -2.59 -5.77 3.45
N LEU A 75 -1.48 -5.83 2.71
CA LEU A 75 -1.41 -5.95 1.26
C LEU A 75 -0.75 -7.27 0.89
N PRO A 76 -1.53 -8.34 0.66
CA PRO A 76 -1.02 -9.62 0.20
C PRO A 76 -0.31 -9.49 -1.16
N PHE A 77 0.78 -10.24 -1.38
CA PHE A 77 1.56 -10.18 -2.63
C PHE A 77 0.72 -10.39 -3.90
N VAL A 78 -0.34 -11.21 -3.82
CA VAL A 78 -1.26 -11.47 -4.93
C VAL A 78 -1.96 -10.22 -5.45
N ASN A 79 -2.15 -9.21 -4.59
CA ASN A 79 -2.80 -7.94 -4.94
C ASN A 79 -1.80 -6.80 -5.13
N LEU A 80 -0.53 -7.01 -4.77
CA LEU A 80 0.48 -5.94 -4.72
C LEU A 80 0.98 -5.55 -6.11
N PHE A 81 1.27 -6.54 -6.97
CA PHE A 81 1.80 -6.28 -8.32
C PHE A 81 0.90 -5.38 -9.18
N PRO A 82 -0.43 -5.61 -9.27
CA PRO A 82 -1.32 -4.71 -10.00
C PRO A 82 -1.25 -3.27 -9.49
N LEU A 83 -1.18 -3.06 -8.17
CA LEU A 83 -1.16 -1.73 -7.55
C LEU A 83 0.14 -0.97 -7.81
N VAL A 84 1.26 -1.69 -7.96
CA VAL A 84 2.58 -1.11 -8.25
C VAL A 84 2.75 -0.81 -9.75
N LEU A 85 2.11 -1.59 -10.62
CA LEU A 85 2.19 -1.48 -12.08
C LEU A 85 1.20 -0.47 -12.67
N GLU A 86 0.11 -0.15 -11.97
CA GLU A 86 -0.88 0.88 -12.40
C GLU A 86 -0.25 2.27 -12.57
N ALA A 87 0.95 2.51 -12.04
CA ALA A 87 1.68 3.78 -12.12
C ALA A 87 2.51 3.97 -13.41
N SER A 88 2.26 3.18 -14.45
CA SER A 88 3.05 3.19 -15.69
C SER A 88 2.23 3.49 -16.96
N ALA A 89 1.05 4.12 -16.83
CA ALA A 89 0.22 4.53 -17.96
C ALA A 89 0.11 6.06 -18.05
#